data_AF-A0AAW2WPQ3-F1
#
_entry.id   AF-A0AAW2WPQ3-F1
#
_cell.length_a   1.000
_cell.length_b   1.000
_cell.length_c   1.000
_cell.angle_alpha   90.00
_cell.angle_beta   90.00
_cell.angle_gamma   90.00
#
_symmetry.space_group_name_H-M   'P 1'
#
loop_
_entity.id
_entity.type
_entity.pdbx_description
1 polymer ?
#
loop_
_entity_poly.entity_id
_entity_poly.type
_entity_poly.pdbx_seq_one_letter_code
_entity_poly.pdbx_strand_id
1 'polypeptide(L)'
;MAASSSQERTGRRVSDLDPSVVDWLKRALVEGGNGLLKHCGSTEELLGKLDVFEDLLSHMVQDFKNLVEVELQPAKEALIAAGLMRHAEMDVRVSAAACISEIIRITAPDEPYAEDQMKEFFQLANSAFEKLACMSGRVYSKAVSILQTISYSQSCVVMLDLEIAVVMRILTSIFSEKGYTTPGYTLVPCA
;
A
#
# COMPACT_ATOMS: atom_id res chain seq x y z
N MET A 1 21.62 -6.31 38.18
CA MET A 1 20.54 -5.37 37.85
C MET A 1 21.10 -4.31 36.94
N ALA A 2 20.82 -4.41 35.65
CA ALA A 2 21.15 -3.37 34.68
C ALA A 2 19.85 -3.02 33.97
N ALA A 3 19.38 -1.79 34.18
CA ALA A 3 18.35 -1.17 33.38
C ALA A 3 19.00 -0.54 32.15
N SER A 4 18.46 -0.78 30.96
CA SER A 4 18.70 -0.01 29.74
C SER A 4 17.50 -0.32 28.83
N SER A 5 16.45 0.49 28.91
CA SER A 5 16.26 1.76 28.18
C SER A 5 15.49 1.48 26.88
N SER A 6 14.17 1.46 27.03
CA SER A 6 13.21 1.54 25.92
C SER A 6 13.52 2.79 25.11
N GLN A 7 13.80 2.60 23.83
CA GLN A 7 14.01 3.70 22.91
C GLN A 7 12.65 4.34 22.62
N GLU A 8 12.32 5.39 23.37
CA GLU A 8 11.25 6.32 23.01
C GLU A 8 11.62 6.98 21.67
N ARG A 9 11.09 6.44 20.57
CA ARG A 9 10.95 7.22 19.34
C ARG A 9 9.94 8.32 19.65
N THR A 10 10.45 9.52 19.90
CA THR A 10 9.71 10.77 19.97
C THR A 10 8.93 10.96 18.68
N GLY A 11 7.66 10.52 18.68
CA GLY A 11 6.71 10.86 17.63
C GLY A 11 6.45 12.37 17.72
N ARG A 12 6.91 13.14 16.74
CA ARG A 12 6.51 14.54 16.57
C ARG A 12 4.99 14.54 16.42
N ARG A 13 4.26 15.23 17.30
CA ARG A 13 2.81 15.35 17.13
C ARG A 13 2.54 16.21 15.91
N VAL A 14 1.44 15.94 15.20
CA VAL A 14 1.00 16.77 14.06
C VAL A 14 0.86 18.25 14.44
N SER A 15 0.55 18.53 15.71
CA SER A 15 0.51 19.88 16.30
C SER A 15 1.85 20.62 16.29
N ASP A 16 2.98 19.92 16.12
CA ASP A 16 4.33 20.47 16.16
C ASP A 16 4.89 20.76 14.76
N LEU A 17 4.09 20.51 13.71
CA LEU A 17 4.48 20.78 12.33
C LEU A 17 4.40 22.27 12.01
N ASP A 18 5.39 22.75 11.28
CA ASP A 18 5.38 24.10 10.72
C ASP A 18 4.17 24.26 9.77
N PRO A 19 3.37 25.32 9.91
CA PRO A 19 2.23 25.58 9.03
C PRO A 19 2.57 25.56 7.54
N SER A 20 3.78 25.99 7.16
CA SER A 20 4.23 25.97 5.76
C SER A 20 4.41 24.55 5.21
N VAL A 21 4.82 23.60 6.07
CA VAL A 21 4.95 22.17 5.71
C VAL A 21 3.57 21.56 5.54
N VAL A 22 2.63 21.92 6.41
CA VAL A 22 1.22 21.49 6.31
C VAL A 22 0.60 21.97 5.00
N ASP A 23 0.75 23.24 4.65
CA ASP A 23 0.21 23.81 3.42
C ASP A 23 0.88 23.23 2.17
N TRP A 24 2.17 22.92 2.23
CA TRP A 24 2.85 22.21 1.17
C TRP A 24 2.30 20.79 0.99
N LEU A 25 2.12 20.05 2.09
CA LEU A 25 1.63 18.67 2.08
C LEU A 25 0.22 18.59 1.46
N LYS A 26 -0.68 19.47 1.90
CA LYS A 26 -2.05 19.59 1.37
C LYS A 26 -2.04 19.83 -0.14
N ARG A 27 -1.21 20.77 -0.61
CA ARG A 27 -1.07 21.05 -2.05
C ARG A 27 -0.50 19.87 -2.83
N ALA A 28 0.55 19.23 -2.30
CA ALA A 28 1.17 18.07 -2.94
C ALA A 28 0.18 16.92 -3.12
N LEU A 29 -0.68 16.67 -2.13
CA LEU A 29 -1.73 15.65 -2.21
C LEU A 29 -2.77 15.95 -3.29
N VAL A 30 -3.27 17.19 -3.32
CA VAL A 30 -4.26 17.62 -4.33
C VAL A 30 -3.65 17.59 -5.73
N GLU A 31 -2.43 18.08 -5.90
CA GLU A 31 -1.73 18.08 -7.20
C GLU A 31 -1.42 16.67 -7.67
N GLY A 32 -0.95 15.80 -6.78
CA GLY A 32 -0.70 14.39 -7.04
C GLY A 32 -1.96 13.65 -7.48
N GLY A 33 -3.03 13.73 -6.69
CA GLY A 33 -4.32 13.11 -7.00
C GLY A 33 -4.92 13.60 -8.33
N ASN A 34 -4.92 14.91 -8.57
CA ASN A 34 -5.36 15.48 -9.86
C ASN A 34 -4.45 15.07 -11.03
N GLY A 35 -3.15 14.87 -10.76
CA GLY A 35 -2.19 14.38 -11.75
C GLY A 35 -2.51 12.97 -12.24
N LEU A 36 -3.08 12.12 -11.38
CA LEU A 36 -3.51 10.76 -11.72
C LEU A 36 -4.78 10.74 -12.59
N LEU A 37 -5.66 11.74 -12.47
CA LEU A 37 -6.85 11.89 -13.33
C LEU A 37 -6.53 12.32 -14.76
N LYS A 38 -5.37 12.96 -14.97
CA LYS A 38 -4.96 13.43 -16.29
C LYS A 38 -4.49 12.27 -17.16
N HIS A 39 -4.92 12.27 -18.41
CA HIS A 39 -4.42 11.33 -19.41
C HIS A 39 -2.89 11.45 -19.52
N CYS A 40 -2.18 10.36 -19.24
CA CYS A 40 -0.73 10.30 -19.39
C CYS A 40 -0.38 9.93 -20.84
N GLY A 41 0.73 10.46 -21.37
CA GLY A 41 1.18 10.16 -22.72
C GLY A 41 1.70 8.72 -22.88
N SER A 42 2.06 8.08 -21.77
CA SER A 42 2.56 6.70 -21.74
C SER A 42 2.33 6.01 -20.39
N THR A 43 2.45 4.68 -20.37
CA THR A 43 2.42 3.86 -19.16
C THR A 43 3.55 4.23 -18.18
N GLU A 44 4.77 4.48 -18.68
CA GLU A 44 5.91 4.86 -17.84
C GLU A 44 5.71 6.20 -17.14
N GLU A 45 5.09 7.18 -17.82
CA GLU A 45 4.75 8.46 -17.20
C GLU A 45 3.74 8.28 -16.06
N LEU A 46 2.73 7.42 -16.27
CA LEU A 46 1.74 7.10 -15.25
C LEU A 46 2.36 6.36 -14.06
N LEU A 47 3.23 5.39 -14.33
CA LEU A 47 3.97 4.67 -13.29
C LEU A 47 4.86 5.60 -12.46
N GLY A 48 5.55 6.55 -13.11
CA GLY A 48 6.34 7.55 -12.40
C GLY A 48 5.48 8.45 -11.49
N LYS A 49 4.29 8.84 -11.93
CA LYS A 49 3.34 9.60 -11.09
C LYS A 49 2.84 8.79 -9.89
N LEU A 50 2.52 7.51 -10.10
CA LEU A 50 2.13 6.59 -9.03
C LEU A 50 3.27 6.38 -8.03
N ASP A 51 4.51 6.23 -8.51
CA ASP A 51 5.69 6.06 -7.65
C ASP A 51 5.92 7.27 -6.75
N VAL A 52 5.86 8.49 -7.31
CA VAL A 52 6.01 9.73 -6.53
C VAL A 52 4.86 9.90 -5.53
N PHE A 53 3.64 9.53 -5.91
CA PHE A 53 2.48 9.66 -5.05
C PHE A 53 2.50 8.66 -3.90
N GLU A 54 2.88 7.39 -4.16
CA GLU A 54 3.08 6.38 -3.13
C GLU A 54 4.16 6.81 -2.12
N ASP A 55 5.30 7.31 -2.60
CA ASP A 55 6.39 7.80 -1.74
C ASP A 55 5.90 8.90 -0.79
N LEU A 56 5.15 9.88 -1.33
CA LEU A 56 4.53 10.94 -0.54
C LEU A 56 3.59 10.39 0.54
N LEU A 57 2.73 9.43 0.21
CA LEU A 57 1.79 8.81 1.15
C LEU A 57 2.50 7.97 2.22
N SER A 58 3.57 7.26 1.86
CA SER A 58 4.33 6.37 2.75
C SER A 58 4.91 7.10 3.97
N HIS A 59 5.15 8.41 3.86
CA HIS A 59 5.66 9.24 4.93
C HIS A 59 4.59 9.77 5.89
N MET A 60 3.30 9.56 5.60
CA MET A 60 2.21 10.08 6.41
C MET A 60 1.80 9.07 7.47
N VAL A 61 1.83 9.41 8.75
CA VAL A 61 1.24 8.54 9.79
C VAL A 61 -0.27 8.78 9.93
N GLN A 62 -0.97 7.86 10.59
CA GLN A 62 -2.43 7.93 10.80
C GLN A 62 -2.88 9.24 11.46
N ASP A 63 -2.05 9.85 12.33
CA ASP A 63 -2.34 11.14 12.97
C ASP A 63 -2.59 12.29 11.98
N PHE A 64 -2.11 12.18 10.74
CA PHE A 64 -2.32 13.17 9.68
C PHE A 64 -3.74 13.13 9.09
N LYS A 65 -4.53 12.09 9.36
CA LYS A 65 -5.85 11.88 8.73
C LYS A 65 -6.71 13.13 8.70
N ASN A 66 -7.04 13.68 9.87
CA ASN A 66 -7.93 14.85 9.99
C ASN A 66 -7.35 16.10 9.32
N LEU A 67 -6.03 16.14 9.09
CA LEU A 67 -5.36 17.25 8.43
C LEU A 67 -5.52 17.18 6.91
N VAL A 68 -5.51 15.99 6.33
CA VAL A 68 -5.38 15.77 4.87
C VAL A 68 -6.52 15.01 4.21
N GLU A 69 -7.54 14.60 4.96
CA GLU A 69 -8.64 13.78 4.46
C GLU A 69 -9.34 14.38 3.23
N VAL A 70 -9.59 15.69 3.24
CA VAL A 70 -10.21 16.41 2.12
C VAL A 70 -9.28 16.40 0.90
N GLU A 71 -7.99 16.60 1.13
CA GLU A 71 -6.96 16.67 0.10
C GLU A 71 -6.63 15.31 -0.53
N LEU A 72 -6.97 14.21 0.13
CA LEU A 72 -6.89 12.86 -0.43
C LEU A 72 -8.01 12.55 -1.42
N GLN A 73 -9.13 13.30 -1.39
CA GLN A 73 -10.32 12.99 -2.19
C GLN A 73 -10.06 12.86 -3.70
N PRO A 74 -9.29 13.77 -4.36
CA PRO A 74 -8.98 13.62 -5.78
C PRO A 74 -8.22 12.33 -6.09
N ALA A 75 -7.33 11.89 -5.19
CA ALA A 75 -6.59 10.65 -5.37
C ALA A 75 -7.47 9.42 -5.17
N LYS A 76 -8.37 9.43 -4.18
CA LYS A 76 -9.34 8.35 -3.95
C LYS A 76 -10.22 8.14 -5.18
N GLU A 77 -10.67 9.24 -5.78
CA GLU A 77 -11.42 9.22 -7.04
C GLU A 77 -10.56 8.71 -8.20
N ALA A 78 -9.32 9.19 -8.35
CA ALA A 78 -8.45 8.74 -9.43
C ALA A 78 -8.15 7.24 -9.38
N LEU A 79 -7.79 6.72 -8.20
CA LEU A 79 -7.34 5.34 -8.03
C LEU A 79 -8.45 4.33 -8.30
N ILE A 80 -9.71 4.67 -8.00
CA ILE A 80 -10.86 3.79 -8.21
C ILE A 80 -11.66 4.14 -9.47
N ALA A 81 -12.06 5.41 -9.64
CA ALA A 81 -12.98 5.83 -10.70
C ALA A 81 -12.31 5.94 -12.08
N ALA A 82 -11.01 6.25 -12.15
CA ALA A 82 -10.29 6.31 -13.43
C ALA A 82 -9.92 4.93 -14.00
N GLY A 83 -10.31 3.84 -13.32
CA GLY A 83 -10.05 2.47 -13.79
C GLY A 83 -8.60 2.05 -13.67
N LEU A 84 -7.78 2.71 -12.83
CA LEU A 84 -6.38 2.33 -12.62
C LEU A 84 -6.25 0.90 -12.08
N MET A 85 -7.17 0.48 -11.21
CA MET A 85 -7.29 -0.90 -10.73
C MET A 85 -7.65 -1.92 -11.81
N ARG A 86 -8.20 -1.46 -12.94
CA ARG A 86 -8.62 -2.27 -14.10
C ARG A 86 -7.77 -2.02 -15.34
N HIS A 87 -6.65 -1.32 -15.18
CA HIS A 87 -5.75 -1.01 -16.28
C HIS A 87 -5.18 -2.30 -16.91
N ALA A 88 -4.92 -2.28 -18.22
CA ALA A 88 -4.44 -3.47 -18.94
C ALA A 88 -3.10 -3.99 -18.38
N GLU A 89 -2.18 -3.07 -18.10
CA GLU A 89 -0.87 -3.37 -17.53
C GLU A 89 -0.93 -3.70 -16.05
N MET A 90 -0.37 -4.86 -15.67
CA MET A 90 -0.30 -5.32 -14.28
C MET A 90 0.51 -4.36 -13.40
N ASP A 91 1.60 -3.81 -13.92
CA ASP A 91 2.46 -2.88 -13.19
C ASP A 91 1.70 -1.63 -12.73
N VAL A 92 0.81 -1.11 -13.56
CA VAL A 92 -0.03 0.05 -13.22
C VAL A 92 -1.02 -0.33 -12.12
N ARG A 93 -1.72 -1.46 -12.29
CA ARG A 93 -2.70 -1.94 -11.32
C ARG A 93 -2.07 -2.11 -9.93
N VAL A 94 -0.94 -2.80 -9.83
CA VAL A 94 -0.30 -3.06 -8.54
C VAL A 94 0.33 -1.80 -7.94
N SER A 95 0.81 -0.87 -8.76
CA SER A 95 1.27 0.45 -8.27
C SER A 95 0.11 1.30 -7.72
N ALA A 96 -1.07 1.24 -8.36
CA ALA A 96 -2.28 1.87 -7.83
C ALA A 96 -2.74 1.22 -6.52
N ALA A 97 -2.67 -0.11 -6.42
CA ALA A 97 -2.95 -0.84 -5.18
C ALA A 97 -2.00 -0.42 -4.03
N ALA A 98 -0.72 -0.19 -4.31
CA ALA A 98 0.21 0.33 -3.31
C ALA A 98 -0.22 1.70 -2.77
N CYS A 99 -0.59 2.64 -3.65
CA CYS A 99 -1.17 3.92 -3.23
C CYS A 99 -2.45 3.76 -2.39
N ILE A 100 -3.34 2.86 -2.80
CA ILE A 100 -4.59 2.56 -2.07
C ILE A 100 -4.28 2.01 -0.67
N SER A 101 -3.31 1.10 -0.53
CA SER A 101 -2.93 0.55 0.77
C SER A 101 -2.44 1.62 1.73
N GLU A 102 -1.70 2.62 1.25
CA GLU A 102 -1.26 3.75 2.06
C GLU A 102 -2.43 4.64 2.48
N ILE A 103 -3.37 4.91 1.58
CA ILE A 103 -4.60 5.65 1.92
C ILE A 103 -5.39 4.91 3.01
N ILE A 104 -5.57 3.58 2.89
CA ILE A 104 -6.21 2.76 3.92
C ILE A 104 -5.48 2.90 5.27
N ARG A 105 -4.15 2.84 5.26
CA ARG A 105 -3.34 3.00 6.48
C ARG A 105 -3.49 4.39 7.10
N ILE A 106 -3.57 5.45 6.29
CA ILE A 106 -3.75 6.83 6.76
C ILE A 106 -5.15 7.05 7.32
N THR A 107 -6.20 6.54 6.65
CA THR A 107 -7.59 6.81 7.03
C THR A 107 -8.17 5.85 8.07
N ALA A 108 -7.46 4.76 8.36
CA ALA A 108 -7.84 3.81 9.40
C ALA A 108 -8.24 4.53 10.71
N PRO A 109 -9.17 3.97 11.52
CA PRO A 109 -9.93 2.74 11.28
C PRO A 109 -11.06 2.90 10.26
N ASP A 110 -11.25 4.08 9.66
CA ASP A 110 -12.35 4.33 8.73
C ASP A 110 -12.02 3.79 7.34
N GLU A 111 -12.99 3.10 6.74
CA GLU A 111 -12.87 2.55 5.40
C GLU A 111 -12.88 3.69 4.37
N PRO A 112 -11.80 3.87 3.58
CA PRO A 112 -11.73 4.96 2.62
C PRO A 112 -12.64 4.75 1.40
N TYR A 113 -13.05 3.51 1.12
CA TYR A 113 -13.76 3.09 -0.08
C TYR A 113 -14.96 2.20 0.29
N ALA A 114 -15.89 2.02 -0.65
CA ALA A 114 -17.02 1.11 -0.47
C ALA A 114 -16.58 -0.37 -0.46
N GLU A 115 -17.40 -1.23 0.13
CA GLU A 115 -17.09 -2.66 0.33
C GLU A 115 -16.69 -3.39 -0.97
N ASP A 116 -17.37 -3.10 -2.08
CA ASP A 116 -17.08 -3.68 -3.39
C ASP A 116 -15.70 -3.25 -3.94
N GLN A 117 -15.35 -1.97 -3.75
CA GLN A 117 -14.05 -1.41 -4.13
C GLN A 117 -12.93 -1.99 -3.26
N MET A 118 -13.19 -2.15 -1.96
CA MET A 118 -12.25 -2.80 -1.04
C MET A 118 -12.02 -4.27 -1.43
N LYS A 119 -13.07 -5.01 -1.81
CA LYS A 119 -12.93 -6.38 -2.34
C LYS A 119 -12.07 -6.44 -3.59
N GLU A 120 -12.27 -5.53 -4.54
CA GLU A 120 -11.46 -5.44 -5.76
C GLU A 120 -9.98 -5.17 -5.43
N PHE A 121 -9.72 -4.28 -4.46
CA PHE A 121 -8.38 -4.03 -3.94
C PHE A 121 -7.74 -5.29 -3.34
N PHE A 122 -8.43 -6.00 -2.46
CA PHE A 122 -7.87 -7.21 -1.83
C PHE A 122 -7.62 -8.34 -2.82
N GLN A 123 -8.50 -8.51 -3.82
CA GLN A 123 -8.28 -9.47 -4.90
C GLN A 123 -7.00 -9.15 -5.68
N LEU A 124 -6.79 -7.88 -6.02
CA LEU A 124 -5.58 -7.46 -6.74
C LEU A 124 -4.32 -7.60 -5.87
N ALA A 125 -4.39 -7.22 -4.59
CA ALA A 125 -3.28 -7.40 -3.64
C ALA A 125 -2.88 -8.89 -3.55
N ASN A 126 -3.88 -9.78 -3.46
CA ASN A 126 -3.65 -11.22 -3.45
C ASN A 126 -2.98 -11.72 -4.75
N SER A 127 -3.44 -11.25 -5.92
CA SER A 127 -2.80 -11.56 -7.19
C SER A 127 -1.35 -11.02 -7.28
N ALA A 128 -1.08 -9.86 -6.70
CA ALA A 128 0.27 -9.31 -6.63
C ALA A 128 1.18 -10.16 -5.73
N PHE A 129 0.66 -10.66 -4.60
CA PHE A 129 1.42 -11.50 -3.68
C PHE A 129 1.83 -12.84 -4.27
N GLU A 130 1.08 -13.39 -5.24
CA GLU A 130 1.52 -14.59 -5.99
C GLU A 130 2.85 -14.36 -6.73
N LYS A 131 3.17 -13.09 -7.06
CA LYS A 131 4.43 -12.71 -7.71
C LYS A 131 5.58 -12.46 -6.74
N LEU A 132 5.38 -12.63 -5.42
CA LEU A 132 6.46 -12.51 -4.45
C LEU A 132 7.57 -13.56 -4.66
N ALA A 133 7.23 -14.72 -5.22
CA ALA A 133 8.19 -15.76 -5.61
C ALA A 133 9.15 -15.33 -6.73
N CYS A 134 8.83 -14.29 -7.50
CA CYS A 134 9.70 -13.79 -8.57
C CYS A 134 10.94 -13.04 -8.03
N MET A 135 10.92 -12.60 -6.77
CA MET A 135 12.01 -11.91 -6.05
C MET A 135 12.60 -10.66 -6.75
N SER A 136 11.99 -10.19 -7.82
CA SER A 136 12.48 -9.10 -8.68
C SER A 136 11.35 -8.50 -9.53
N GLY A 137 11.57 -7.31 -10.07
CA GLY A 137 10.59 -6.59 -10.89
C GLY A 137 9.65 -5.68 -10.09
N ARG A 138 8.92 -4.83 -10.81
CA ARG A 138 8.04 -3.81 -10.23
C ARG A 138 6.88 -4.43 -9.45
N VAL A 139 6.18 -5.42 -10.02
CA VAL A 139 5.10 -6.13 -9.32
C VAL A 139 5.58 -6.70 -7.98
N TYR A 140 6.76 -7.32 -7.93
CA TYR A 140 7.37 -7.80 -6.68
C TYR A 140 7.58 -6.65 -5.69
N SER A 141 8.24 -5.56 -6.13
CA SER A 141 8.53 -4.41 -5.26
C SER A 141 7.27 -3.80 -4.67
N LYS A 142 6.21 -3.66 -5.48
CA LYS A 142 4.93 -3.09 -5.04
C LYS A 142 4.13 -4.08 -4.18
N ALA A 143 4.20 -5.38 -4.47
CA ALA A 143 3.64 -6.41 -3.60
C ALA A 143 4.28 -6.39 -2.20
N VAL A 144 5.60 -6.21 -2.11
CA VAL A 144 6.29 -6.03 -0.82
C VAL A 144 5.81 -4.76 -0.13
N SER A 145 5.70 -3.64 -0.84
CA SER A 145 5.18 -2.36 -0.30
C SER A 145 3.79 -2.56 0.31
N ILE A 146 2.82 -3.07 -0.46
CA ILE A 146 1.46 -3.35 0.01
C ILE A 146 1.45 -4.24 1.26
N LEU A 147 2.27 -5.31 1.26
CA LEU A 147 2.36 -6.22 2.40
C LEU A 147 2.90 -5.49 3.65
N GLN A 148 3.94 -4.66 3.50
CA GLN A 148 4.49 -3.86 4.58
C GLN A 148 3.45 -2.90 5.14
N THR A 149 2.75 -2.16 4.27
CA THR A 149 1.71 -1.19 4.65
C THR A 149 0.57 -1.83 5.43
N ILE A 150 0.03 -2.95 4.92
CA ILE A 150 -1.06 -3.68 5.57
C ILE A 150 -0.58 -4.27 6.91
N SER A 151 0.65 -4.79 6.97
CA SER A 151 1.23 -5.34 8.21
C SER A 151 1.40 -4.28 9.31
N TYR A 152 1.62 -3.01 8.92
CA TYR A 152 1.80 -1.89 9.84
C TYR A 152 0.48 -1.34 10.37
N SER A 153 -0.60 -1.44 9.57
CA SER A 153 -1.89 -0.82 9.87
C SER A 153 -2.59 -1.44 11.08
N GLN A 154 -2.40 -2.73 11.36
CA GLN A 154 -2.83 -3.41 12.59
C GLN A 154 -2.04 -4.71 12.79
N SER A 155 -1.52 -4.94 14.00
CA SER A 155 -0.95 -6.23 14.44
C SER A 155 -1.91 -7.39 14.11
N CYS A 156 -1.62 -8.13 13.03
CA CYS A 156 -2.16 -9.43 12.62
C CYS A 156 -3.68 -9.61 12.38
N VAL A 157 -4.58 -8.76 12.91
CA VAL A 157 -6.03 -9.01 12.87
C VAL A 157 -6.65 -8.71 11.50
N VAL A 158 -6.33 -7.58 10.87
CA VAL A 158 -6.82 -7.25 9.51
C VAL A 158 -6.38 -8.30 8.49
N MET A 159 -5.17 -8.83 8.63
CA MET A 159 -4.65 -9.87 7.75
C MET A 159 -5.41 -11.21 7.84
N LEU A 160 -6.08 -11.46 8.97
CA LEU A 160 -6.94 -12.62 9.20
C LEU A 160 -8.39 -12.38 8.73
N ASP A 161 -8.92 -11.17 8.92
CA ASP A 161 -10.28 -10.80 8.48
C ASP A 161 -10.41 -10.71 6.95
N LEU A 162 -9.29 -10.55 6.24
CA LEU A 162 -9.24 -10.44 4.79
C LEU A 162 -9.18 -11.76 4.02
N GLU A 163 -9.29 -12.91 4.70
CA GLU A 163 -9.18 -14.25 4.08
C GLU A 163 -7.98 -14.35 3.11
N ILE A 164 -6.85 -13.71 3.43
CA ILE A 164 -5.70 -13.69 2.51
C ILE A 164 -5.01 -15.06 2.56
N ALA A 165 -5.55 -16.01 1.80
CA ALA A 165 -5.01 -17.35 1.64
C ALA A 165 -3.54 -17.32 1.22
N VAL A 166 -3.13 -16.29 0.47
CA VAL A 166 -1.74 -16.12 0.01
C VAL A 166 -0.80 -15.73 1.14
N VAL A 167 -1.21 -14.94 2.11
CA VAL A 167 -0.38 -14.58 3.28
C VAL A 167 -0.26 -15.79 4.18
N MET A 168 -1.35 -16.50 4.44
CA MET A 168 -1.27 -17.77 5.19
C MET A 168 -0.40 -18.78 4.45
N ARG A 169 -0.46 -18.85 3.11
CA ARG A 169 0.44 -19.68 2.29
C ARG A 169 1.88 -19.20 2.33
N ILE A 170 2.16 -17.91 2.23
CA ILE A 170 3.52 -17.33 2.29
C ILE A 170 4.10 -17.54 3.67
N LEU A 171 3.36 -17.26 4.74
CA LEU A 171 3.76 -17.56 6.11
C LEU A 171 4.00 -19.06 6.25
N THR A 172 3.09 -19.93 5.78
CA THR A 172 3.30 -21.38 5.82
C THR A 172 4.54 -21.80 5.02
N SER A 173 4.78 -21.26 3.83
CA SER A 173 5.96 -21.56 3.01
C SER A 173 7.25 -21.05 3.66
N ILE A 174 7.26 -19.83 4.21
CA ILE A 174 8.40 -19.24 4.94
C ILE A 174 8.68 -20.03 6.23
N PHE A 175 7.64 -20.41 6.96
CA PHE A 175 7.77 -21.24 8.18
C PHE A 175 8.12 -22.69 7.86
N SER A 176 7.68 -23.24 6.72
CA SER A 176 8.09 -24.57 6.22
C SER A 176 9.53 -24.58 5.73
N GLU A 177 10.03 -23.50 5.11
CA GLU A 177 11.43 -23.34 4.72
C GLU A 177 12.38 -23.25 5.92
N LYS A 178 11.90 -22.77 7.08
CA LYS A 178 12.68 -22.78 8.35
C LYS A 178 12.47 -24.03 9.21
N GLY A 179 11.87 -25.07 8.66
CA GLY A 179 11.84 -26.41 9.24
C GLY A 179 10.42 -26.92 9.44
N TYR A 180 9.88 -27.59 8.42
CA TYR A 180 9.57 -29.03 8.43
C TYR A 180 9.21 -29.42 6.99
N THR A 181 9.90 -30.43 6.47
CA THR A 181 9.71 -31.01 5.14
C THR A 181 8.26 -31.46 4.91
N THR A 182 7.67 -31.04 3.78
CA THR A 182 6.68 -31.87 3.08
C THR A 182 7.08 -31.97 1.60
N PRO A 183 7.16 -33.18 1.03
CA PRO A 183 7.46 -33.37 -0.39
C PRO A 183 6.17 -33.20 -1.21
N GLY A 184 6.17 -32.37 -2.26
CA GLY A 184 5.17 -32.55 -3.32
C GLY A 184 4.64 -31.36 -4.10
N TYR A 185 5.18 -30.14 -4.04
CA TYR A 185 4.66 -29.06 -4.90
C TYR A 185 5.78 -28.33 -5.64
N THR A 186 5.81 -28.54 -6.96
CA THR A 186 6.68 -27.83 -7.89
C THR A 186 6.20 -26.38 -8.01
N LEU A 187 7.03 -25.42 -7.59
CA LEU A 187 6.85 -24.02 -7.95
C LEU A 187 7.04 -23.89 -9.46
N VAL A 188 5.99 -23.51 -10.18
CA VAL A 188 6.08 -23.18 -11.59
C VAL A 188 6.86 -21.85 -11.70
N PRO A 189 8.00 -21.81 -12.40
CA PRO A 189 8.68 -20.55 -12.67
C PRO A 189 7.76 -19.67 -13.52
N CYS A 190 7.54 -18.41 -13.10
CA CYS A 190 6.87 -17.46 -13.96
C CYS A 190 7.74 -17.22 -15.21
N ALA A 191 7.16 -17.48 -16.39
CA ALA A 191 7.66 -17.00 -17.67
C ALA A 191 7.33 -15.52 -17.86
#